data_AF-A0A9N9J780-F1
#
_entry.id   AF-A0A9N9J780-F1
#
_cell.length_a   1.000
_cell.length_b   1.000
_cell.length_c   1.000
_cell.angle_alpha   90.00
_cell.angle_beta   90.00
_cell.angle_gamma   90.00
#
_symmetry.space_group_name_H-M   'P 1'
#
loop_
_entity.id
_entity.type
_entity.pdbx_description
1 polymer ?
#
loop_
_entity_poly.entity_id
_entity_poly.type
_entity_poly.pdbx_seq_one_letter_code
_entity_poly.pdbx_strand_id
1 'polypeptide(L)'
;QAMKSVDRGKYVKYDPYRDSPQQIGYGATISAPHMHAHALENLTPFLRPGMKVIGIDHIPQLVNLAKDNVMNDRPELLESQRVIFVLGDGRKGYPEEAPYDCIHVGAAAEKLPQDLIDQLKSPGR
;
A
#
# COMPACT_ATOMS: atom_id res chain seq x y z
N GLN A 1 -9.70 2.69 13.97
CA GLN A 1 -11.00 2.51 13.29
C GLN A 1 -10.83 1.96 11.87
N ALA A 2 -9.90 2.50 11.06
CA ALA A 2 -9.67 2.05 9.67
C ALA A 2 -9.47 0.53 9.50
N MET A 3 -8.57 -0.10 10.29
CA MET A 3 -8.34 -1.55 10.18
C MET A 3 -9.58 -2.41 10.48
N LYS A 4 -10.55 -1.92 11.26
CA LYS A 4 -11.80 -2.65 11.52
C LYS A 4 -12.74 -2.63 10.32
N SER A 5 -12.60 -1.66 9.41
CA SER A 5 -13.48 -1.53 8.25
C SER A 5 -12.96 -2.27 7.01
N VAL A 6 -11.70 -2.68 7.01
CA VAL A 6 -11.05 -3.41 5.91
C VAL A 6 -10.84 -4.86 6.36
N ASP A 7 -11.70 -5.77 5.86
CA ASP A 7 -11.63 -7.19 6.24
C ASP A 7 -10.46 -7.88 5.55
N ARG A 8 -9.44 -8.22 6.33
CA ARG A 8 -8.23 -8.91 5.86
C ARG A 8 -8.53 -10.23 5.14
N GLY A 9 -9.66 -10.89 5.43
CA GLY A 9 -10.11 -12.11 4.74
C GLY A 9 -10.36 -11.91 3.24
N LYS A 10 -10.57 -10.67 2.78
CA LYS A 10 -10.70 -10.32 1.36
C LYS A 10 -9.36 -10.10 0.65
N TYR A 11 -8.27 -10.04 1.41
CA TYR A 11 -6.92 -9.72 0.90
C TYR A 11 -5.95 -10.90 1.00
N VAL A 12 -6.31 -11.96 1.75
CA VAL A 12 -5.52 -13.18 1.84
C VAL A 12 -6.39 -14.40 2.12
N LYS A 13 -6.06 -15.50 1.47
CA LYS A 13 -6.83 -16.74 1.48
C LYS A 13 -6.61 -17.60 2.73
N TYR A 14 -5.38 -17.67 3.23
CA TYR A 14 -4.99 -18.59 4.30
C TYR A 14 -4.70 -17.82 5.59
N ASP A 15 -5.16 -18.35 6.73
CA ASP A 15 -5.00 -17.79 8.08
C ASP A 15 -5.19 -16.25 8.17
N PRO A 16 -6.28 -15.68 7.61
CA PRO A 16 -6.40 -14.23 7.41
C PRO A 16 -6.37 -13.42 8.71
N TYR A 17 -6.79 -14.00 9.82
CA TYR A 17 -6.87 -13.32 11.12
C TYR A 17 -5.74 -13.69 12.07
N ARG A 18 -4.75 -14.46 11.61
CA ARG A 18 -3.55 -14.76 12.40
C ARG A 18 -2.62 -13.55 12.39
N ASP A 19 -2.09 -13.18 13.56
CA ASP A 19 -1.14 -12.07 13.66
C ASP A 19 0.28 -12.47 13.21
N SER A 20 0.42 -12.83 11.94
CA SER A 20 1.68 -13.22 11.30
C SER A 20 1.59 -13.00 9.79
N PRO A 21 2.72 -12.85 9.07
CA PRO A 21 2.71 -12.72 7.63
C PRO A 21 2.11 -13.95 6.96
N GLN A 22 1.33 -13.76 5.90
CA GLN A 22 0.71 -14.84 5.14
C GLN A 22 1.16 -14.78 3.68
N GLN A 23 1.44 -15.92 3.07
CA GLN A 23 1.87 -16.00 1.68
C GLN A 23 0.75 -15.56 0.73
N ILE A 24 1.09 -14.74 -0.27
CA ILE A 24 0.17 -14.31 -1.34
C ILE A 24 0.65 -14.74 -2.73
N GLY A 25 1.74 -15.53 -2.79
CA GLY A 25 2.35 -15.99 -4.02
C GLY A 25 3.54 -15.13 -4.46
N TYR A 26 4.25 -15.59 -5.49
CA TYR A 26 5.37 -14.86 -6.12
C TYR A 26 6.51 -14.47 -5.14
N GLY A 27 6.70 -15.24 -4.08
CA GLY A 27 7.70 -14.96 -3.05
C GLY A 27 7.33 -13.81 -2.10
N ALA A 28 6.10 -13.30 -2.16
CA ALA A 28 5.61 -12.21 -1.33
C ALA A 28 4.65 -12.68 -0.23
N THR A 29 4.59 -11.89 0.84
CA THR A 29 3.63 -12.05 1.94
C THR A 29 2.83 -10.77 2.14
N ILE A 30 1.55 -10.91 2.50
CA ILE A 30 0.85 -9.82 3.18
C ILE A 30 1.40 -9.73 4.62
N SER A 31 1.84 -8.54 5.03
CA SER A 31 2.45 -8.30 6.35
C SER A 31 1.51 -8.68 7.50
N ALA A 32 2.05 -8.99 8.67
CA ALA A 32 1.24 -9.25 9.86
C ALA A 32 0.33 -8.05 10.21
N PRO A 33 -0.89 -8.27 10.73
CA PRO A 33 -1.77 -7.22 11.23
C PRO A 33 -1.08 -6.14 12.07
N HIS A 34 -0.22 -6.48 13.03
CA HIS A 34 0.48 -5.47 13.84
C HIS A 34 1.42 -4.57 13.02
N MET A 35 2.03 -5.06 11.94
CA MET A 35 2.89 -4.25 11.07
C MET A 35 2.08 -3.21 10.29
N HIS A 36 0.86 -3.57 9.86
CA HIS A 36 -0.06 -2.58 9.27
C HIS A 36 -0.51 -1.55 10.29
N ALA A 37 -0.79 -1.96 11.53
CA ALA A 37 -1.14 -1.02 12.60
C ALA A 37 -0.02 -0.02 12.86
N HIS A 38 1.22 -0.51 12.99
CA HIS A 38 2.40 0.33 13.20
C HIS A 38 2.64 1.33 12.06
N ALA A 39 2.53 0.88 10.80
CA ALA A 39 2.65 1.76 9.64
C ALA A 39 1.56 2.85 9.64
N LEU A 40 0.31 2.48 9.92
CA LEU A 40 -0.80 3.42 10.00
C LEU A 40 -0.63 4.44 11.13
N GLU A 41 -0.16 4.04 12.30
CA GLU A 41 0.10 4.95 13.43
C GLU A 41 1.13 6.02 13.06
N ASN A 42 2.22 5.64 12.39
CA ASN A 42 3.26 6.57 11.94
C ASN A 42 2.76 7.57 10.89
N LEU A 43 1.79 7.17 10.05
CA LEU A 43 1.26 8.01 8.97
C LEU A 43 -0.02 8.76 9.32
N THR A 44 -0.72 8.38 10.40
CA THR A 44 -2.00 8.98 10.81
C THR A 44 -1.99 10.52 10.83
N PRO A 45 -0.94 11.21 11.32
CA PRO A 45 -0.90 12.68 11.30
C PRO A 45 -0.90 13.31 9.90
N PHE A 46 -0.53 12.55 8.87
CA PHE A 46 -0.41 12.99 7.48
C PHE A 46 -1.60 12.57 6.60
N LEU A 47 -2.45 11.66 7.11
CA LEU A 47 -3.60 11.12 6.39
C LEU A 47 -4.85 11.98 6.61
N ARG A 48 -5.48 12.41 5.51
CA ARG A 48 -6.66 13.28 5.48
C ARG A 48 -7.77 12.67 4.62
N PRO A 49 -9.06 12.93 4.92
CA PRO A 49 -10.16 12.54 4.05
C PRO A 49 -9.99 13.10 2.63
N GLY A 50 -10.37 12.33 1.62
CA GLY A 50 -10.27 12.73 0.22
C GLY A 50 -8.91 12.50 -0.43
N MET A 51 -7.87 12.09 0.32
CA MET A 51 -6.57 11.76 -0.29
C MET A 51 -6.66 10.57 -1.25
N LYS A 52 -5.79 10.64 -2.26
CA LYS A 52 -5.54 9.63 -3.28
C LYS A 52 -4.37 8.74 -2.88
N VAL A 53 -4.42 7.46 -3.23
CA VAL A 53 -3.39 6.46 -2.90
C VAL A 53 -2.87 5.83 -4.18
N ILE A 54 -1.54 5.80 -4.33
CA ILE A 54 -0.85 5.09 -5.42
C ILE A 54 -0.16 3.87 -4.80
N GLY A 55 -0.57 2.67 -5.22
CA GLY A 55 0.13 1.42 -4.93
C GLY A 55 1.00 1.03 -6.12
N ILE A 56 2.29 0.78 -5.89
CA ILE A 56 3.23 0.36 -6.93
C ILE A 56 3.84 -0.99 -6.58
N ASP A 57 3.85 -1.91 -7.54
CA ASP A 57 4.55 -3.20 -7.43
C ASP A 57 5.15 -3.54 -8.80
N HIS A 58 6.31 -4.21 -8.80
CA HIS A 58 7.00 -4.60 -10.02
C HIS A 58 6.58 -5.98 -10.53
N ILE A 59 5.81 -6.75 -9.73
CA ILE A 59 5.29 -8.06 -10.10
C ILE A 59 3.86 -7.90 -10.66
N PRO A 60 3.63 -8.12 -11.97
CA PRO A 60 2.32 -7.91 -12.61
C PRO A 60 1.18 -8.66 -11.92
N GLN A 61 1.46 -9.87 -11.42
CA GLN A 61 0.46 -10.70 -10.78
C GLN A 61 0.05 -10.16 -9.41
N LEU A 62 0.95 -9.49 -8.67
CA LEU A 62 0.61 -8.84 -7.41
C LEU A 62 -0.20 -7.56 -7.65
N VAL A 63 0.11 -6.80 -8.71
CA VAL A 63 -0.71 -5.65 -9.14
C VAL A 63 -2.14 -6.08 -9.44
N ASN A 64 -2.30 -7.16 -10.22
CA ASN A 64 -3.63 -7.70 -10.55
C ASN A 64 -4.34 -8.24 -9.31
N LEU A 65 -3.65 -9.00 -8.45
CA LEU A 65 -4.22 -9.50 -7.20
C LEU A 65 -4.71 -8.35 -6.30
N ALA A 66 -3.94 -7.26 -6.19
CA ALA A 66 -4.33 -6.09 -5.41
C ALA A 66 -5.58 -5.40 -5.97
N LYS A 67 -5.64 -5.24 -7.30
CA LYS A 67 -6.83 -4.72 -7.99
C LYS A 67 -8.04 -5.61 -7.74
N ASP A 68 -7.93 -6.92 -7.93
CA ASP A 68 -9.02 -7.87 -7.74
C ASP A 68 -9.51 -7.88 -6.28
N ASN A 69 -8.61 -7.83 -5.30
CA ASN A 69 -8.98 -7.78 -3.89
C ASN A 69 -9.74 -6.50 -3.54
N VAL A 70 -9.28 -5.34 -4.02
CA VAL A 70 -10.00 -4.06 -3.81
C VAL A 70 -11.31 -4.06 -4.59
N MET A 71 -11.36 -4.63 -5.79
CA MET A 71 -12.58 -4.77 -6.58
C MET A 71 -13.65 -5.59 -5.86
N ASN A 72 -13.24 -6.64 -5.13
CA ASN A 72 -14.14 -7.48 -4.35
C ASN A 72 -14.50 -6.91 -2.97
N ASP A 73 -13.70 -5.99 -2.41
CA ASP A 73 -13.99 -5.33 -1.14
C ASP A 73 -14.75 -4.01 -1.30
N ARG A 74 -14.17 -3.10 -2.10
CA ARG A 74 -14.53 -1.68 -2.25
C ARG A 74 -14.33 -1.18 -3.69
N PRO A 75 -15.19 -1.63 -4.64
CA PRO A 75 -15.23 -1.18 -6.04
C PRO A 75 -14.99 0.31 -6.23
N GLU A 76 -15.67 1.10 -5.39
CA GLU A 76 -15.78 2.55 -5.52
C GLU A 76 -14.43 3.25 -5.41
N LEU A 77 -13.43 2.63 -4.76
CA LEU A 77 -12.09 3.19 -4.63
C LEU A 77 -11.31 3.16 -5.95
N LEU A 78 -11.54 2.15 -6.79
CA LEU A 78 -10.93 2.05 -8.12
C LEU A 78 -11.71 2.89 -9.14
N GLU A 79 -13.04 2.82 -9.10
CA GLU A 79 -13.92 3.57 -10.00
C GLU A 79 -13.73 5.09 -9.85
N SER A 80 -13.61 5.58 -8.62
CA SER A 80 -13.32 6.99 -8.34
C SER A 80 -11.86 7.38 -8.56
N GLN A 81 -10.98 6.43 -8.91
CA GLN A 81 -9.53 6.59 -8.99
C GLN A 81 -8.89 7.13 -7.70
N ARG A 82 -9.55 6.92 -6.56
CA ARG A 82 -9.01 7.26 -5.24
C ARG A 82 -7.87 6.31 -4.85
N VAL A 83 -7.91 5.07 -5.34
CA VAL A 83 -6.80 4.11 -5.27
C VAL A 83 -6.41 3.73 -6.69
N ILE A 84 -5.13 3.86 -7.02
CA ILE A 84 -4.55 3.45 -8.29
C ILE A 84 -3.45 2.43 -8.03
N PHE A 85 -3.41 1.36 -8.81
CA PHE A 85 -2.33 0.37 -8.78
C PHE A 85 -1.53 0.40 -10.07
N VAL A 86 -0.22 0.62 -9.94
CA VAL A 86 0.74 0.80 -11.03
C VAL A 86 1.70 -0.39 -11.06
N LEU A 87 1.96 -0.92 -12.26
CA LEU A 87 3.06 -1.84 -12.50
C LEU A 87 4.34 -1.03 -12.74
N GLY A 88 5.31 -1.14 -11.85
CA GLY A 88 6.55 -0.38 -11.95
C GLY A 88 7.56 -0.65 -10.84
N ASP A 89 8.75 -0.11 -11.00
CA ASP A 89 9.81 -0.20 -10.00
C ASP A 89 9.55 0.80 -8.86
N GLY A 90 9.07 0.31 -7.72
CA GLY A 90 8.79 1.13 -6.54
C GLY A 90 9.99 1.92 -6.00
N ARG A 91 11.23 1.53 -6.33
CA ARG A 91 12.44 2.30 -5.96
C ARG A 91 12.48 3.67 -6.65
N LYS A 92 11.78 3.83 -7.77
CA LYS A 92 11.67 5.07 -8.55
C LYS A 92 10.46 5.92 -8.17
N GLY A 93 9.64 5.46 -7.24
CA GLY A 93 8.37 6.12 -6.92
C GLY A 93 7.45 6.20 -8.13
N TYR A 94 6.61 7.24 -8.16
CA TYR A 94 5.72 7.50 -9.29
C TYR A 94 5.58 9.02 -9.51
N PRO A 95 6.54 9.64 -10.22
CA PRO A 95 6.63 11.10 -10.32
C PRO A 95 5.38 11.81 -10.87
N GLU A 96 4.55 11.12 -11.65
CA GLU A 96 3.32 11.68 -12.25
C GLU A 96 2.29 12.13 -11.21
N GLU A 97 2.32 11.55 -9.99
CA GLU A 97 1.40 11.90 -8.89
C GLU A 97 2.13 12.53 -7.70
N ALA A 98 3.43 12.78 -7.85
CA ALA A 98 4.21 13.52 -6.86
C ALA A 98 3.79 15.01 -6.87
N PRO A 99 3.99 15.74 -5.75
CA PRO A 99 4.60 15.28 -4.50
C PRO A 99 3.60 14.62 -3.53
N TYR A 100 4.10 13.75 -2.66
CA TYR A 100 3.33 12.98 -1.67
C TYR A 100 3.41 13.57 -0.27
N ASP A 101 2.29 13.59 0.46
CA ASP A 101 2.29 13.93 1.89
C ASP A 101 2.88 12.81 2.75
N CYS A 102 2.79 11.56 2.31
CA CYS A 102 3.34 10.40 2.98
C CYS A 102 3.73 9.29 1.99
N ILE A 103 4.82 8.58 2.27
CA ILE A 103 5.28 7.42 1.51
C ILE A 103 5.49 6.23 2.47
N HIS A 104 4.86 5.09 2.18
CA HIS A 104 5.09 3.83 2.88
C HIS A 104 5.82 2.85 1.96
N VAL A 105 6.95 2.30 2.42
CA VAL A 105 7.69 1.25 1.71
C VAL A 105 7.59 -0.05 2.51
N GLY A 106 6.91 -1.05 1.93
CA GLY A 106 6.69 -2.36 2.55
C GLY A 106 7.80 -3.38 2.33
N ALA A 107 8.87 -3.00 1.63
CA ALA A 107 10.02 -3.85 1.33
C ALA A 107 11.31 -3.22 1.85
N ALA A 108 12.29 -4.04 2.21
CA ALA A 108 13.60 -3.56 2.58
C ALA A 108 14.29 -2.88 1.37
N ALA A 109 14.96 -1.75 1.63
CA ALA A 109 15.79 -1.07 0.66
C ALA A 109 17.27 -1.21 1.07
N GLU A 110 18.15 -1.47 0.10
CA GLU A 110 19.59 -1.57 0.34
C GLU A 110 20.19 -0.23 0.78
N LYS A 111 19.65 0.87 0.26
CA LYS A 111 20.10 2.25 0.48
C LYS A 111 18.90 3.15 0.70
N LEU A 112 19.13 4.31 1.30
CA LEU A 112 18.13 5.34 1.43
C LEU A 112 17.61 5.74 0.02
N PRO A 113 16.31 5.63 -0.27
CA PRO A 113 15.78 5.81 -1.63
C PRO A 113 15.60 7.30 -1.94
N GLN A 114 16.63 7.92 -2.54
CA GLN A 114 16.61 9.35 -2.87
C GLN A 114 15.44 9.72 -3.79
N ASP A 115 15.13 8.88 -4.78
CA ASP A 115 13.99 9.10 -5.70
C ASP A 115 12.65 9.26 -4.94
N LEU A 116 12.47 8.58 -3.80
CA LEU A 116 11.27 8.71 -2.97
C LEU A 116 11.32 9.96 -2.09
N ILE A 117 12.49 10.31 -1.57
CA ILE A 117 12.69 11.55 -0.79
C ILE A 117 12.37 12.77 -1.65
N ASP A 118 12.84 12.79 -2.90
CA ASP A 118 12.61 13.89 -3.83
C ASP A 118 11.13 14.07 -4.20
N GLN A 119 10.33 13.00 -4.06
CA GLN A 119 8.88 13.02 -4.29
C GLN A 119 8.07 13.33 -3.01
N LEU A 120 8.70 13.52 -1.85
CA LEU A 120 8.04 13.78 -0.58
C LEU A 120 7.87 15.29 -0.32
N LYS A 121 6.68 15.71 0.13
CA LYS A 121 6.40 17.10 0.55
C LYS A 121 7.17 17.47 1.82
N SER A 122 7.30 18.78 2.06
CA SER A 122 7.71 19.33 3.35
C SER A 122 6.58 20.19 3.95
N PRO A 123 6.01 19.82 5.11
CA PRO A 123 6.25 18.59 5.85
C PRO A 123 5.63 17.36 5.16
N GLY A 124 6.30 16.22 5.25
CA GLY A 124 5.84 14.93 4.74
C GLY A 124 6.55 13.79 5.47
N ARG A 125 6.00 12.57 5.37
CA ARG A 125 6.50 11.40 6.10
C ARG A 125 6.98 10.25 5.24
#